data_AF-A0AAU8U3L6-F1
#
_entry.id   AF-A0AAU8U3L6-F1
#
_cell.length_a   1.000
_cell.length_b   1.000
_cell.length_c   1.000
_cell.angle_alpha   90.00
_cell.angle_beta   90.00
_cell.angle_gamma   90.00
#
_symmetry.space_group_name_H-M   'P 1'
#
loop_
_entity.id
_entity.type
_entity.pdbx_description
1 polymer ?
#
loop_
_entity_poly.entity_id
_entity_poly.type
_entity_poly.pdbx_seq_one_letter_code
_entity_poly.pdbx_strand_id
1 'polypeptide(L)'
;MRYLKIFAQDILDNDIPDVVYLEFYDDTCTPALAYKATAFDITDDGKLDWVMADDMNQDGIVDTVDRQMALEFAQLFLAFEWFSVDAPFDKYLKVFAGDFDNNGIPDTVRLHFHQGDGVARDDTLVYSAAVYSDGNGLGASVSIHQDVNNDGKVDRQDTELVKQFAARFLKFSWVDSEHC
;
A
#
# COMPACT_ATOMS: atom_id res chain seq x y z
N MET A 1 -9.28 13.54 2.89
CA MET A 1 -8.78 12.21 3.28
C MET A 1 -7.54 11.91 2.49
N ARG A 2 -6.46 11.53 3.17
CA ARG A 2 -5.25 10.98 2.54
C ARG A 2 -5.29 9.47 2.49
N TYR A 3 -4.96 8.89 1.34
CA TYR A 3 -4.84 7.44 1.17
C TYR A 3 -3.87 7.10 0.04
N LEU A 4 -3.38 5.87 0.04
CA LEU A 4 -2.60 5.27 -1.03
C LEU A 4 -3.45 4.24 -1.76
N LYS A 5 -3.40 4.22 -3.09
CA LYS A 5 -3.86 3.10 -3.91
C LYS A 5 -2.66 2.39 -4.52
N ILE A 6 -2.72 1.07 -4.49
CA ILE A 6 -1.69 0.20 -5.06
C ILE A 6 -2.31 -0.75 -6.05
N PHE A 7 -1.73 -0.82 -7.24
CA PHE A 7 -2.12 -1.73 -8.31
C PHE A 7 -0.91 -2.57 -8.69
N ALA A 8 -1.11 -3.84 -8.99
CA ALA A 8 -0.12 -4.65 -9.70
C ALA A 8 -0.75 -5.39 -10.86
N GLN A 9 0.02 -5.58 -11.92
CA GLN A 9 -0.44 -6.19 -13.16
C GLN A 9 0.56 -7.19 -13.69
N ASP A 10 0.04 -8.33 -14.10
CA ASP A 10 0.68 -9.23 -15.03
C ASP A 10 0.36 -8.74 -16.46
N ILE A 11 1.37 -8.23 -17.14
CA ILE A 11 1.32 -7.72 -18.52
C ILE A 11 1.78 -8.81 -19.50
N LEU A 12 2.68 -9.68 -19.06
CA LEU A 12 3.29 -10.73 -19.88
C LEU A 12 2.47 -12.04 -19.93
N ASP A 13 1.37 -12.12 -19.19
CA ASP A 13 0.45 -13.27 -19.12
C ASP A 13 1.18 -14.54 -18.63
N ASN A 14 1.99 -14.38 -17.58
CA ASN A 14 2.81 -15.43 -16.99
C ASN A 14 2.46 -15.75 -15.52
N ASP A 15 1.34 -15.21 -15.03
CA ASP A 15 0.86 -15.25 -13.65
C ASP A 15 1.85 -14.58 -12.65
N ILE A 16 2.70 -13.67 -13.13
CA ILE A 16 3.67 -12.91 -12.33
C ILE A 16 3.47 -11.41 -12.59
N PRO A 17 3.38 -10.57 -11.54
CA PRO A 17 3.19 -9.14 -11.73
C PRO A 17 4.47 -8.45 -12.23
N ASP A 18 4.37 -7.81 -13.40
CA ASP A 18 5.46 -7.07 -14.06
C ASP A 18 5.59 -5.62 -13.58
N VAL A 19 4.49 -5.03 -13.11
CA VAL A 19 4.44 -3.61 -12.73
C VAL A 19 3.64 -3.41 -11.47
N VAL A 20 4.12 -2.50 -10.61
CA VAL A 20 3.41 -2.02 -9.43
C VAL A 20 3.29 -0.50 -9.46
N TYR A 21 2.08 0.00 -9.31
CA TYR A 21 1.77 1.43 -9.21
C TYR A 21 1.47 1.80 -7.77
N LEU A 22 2.14 2.82 -7.25
CA LEU A 22 1.85 3.46 -5.97
C LEU A 22 1.29 4.85 -6.25
N GLU A 23 0.05 5.12 -5.88
CA GLU A 23 -0.61 6.40 -6.11
C GLU A 23 -1.15 7.01 -4.80
N PHE A 24 -0.52 8.11 -4.36
CA PHE A 24 -0.86 8.80 -3.12
C PHE A 24 -1.87 9.92 -3.39
N TYR A 25 -3.06 9.77 -2.84
CA TYR A 25 -4.18 10.68 -3.00
C TYR A 25 -4.43 11.51 -1.74
N ASP A 26 -4.74 12.79 -1.94
CA ASP A 26 -5.28 13.73 -0.97
C ASP A 26 -6.55 14.36 -1.54
N ASP A 27 -7.72 13.89 -1.07
CA ASP A 27 -9.02 14.39 -1.53
C ASP A 27 -9.30 15.85 -1.15
N THR A 28 -8.44 16.48 -0.33
CA THR A 28 -8.53 17.92 -0.01
C THR A 28 -7.87 18.80 -1.08
N CYS A 29 -7.06 18.20 -1.97
CA CYS A 29 -6.29 18.90 -2.99
C CYS A 29 -6.89 18.72 -4.39
N THR A 30 -6.48 19.59 -5.34
CA THR A 30 -6.84 19.47 -6.76
C THR A 30 -5.61 19.73 -7.64
N PRO A 31 -5.13 18.74 -8.41
CA PRO A 31 -5.62 17.35 -8.48
C PRO A 31 -5.42 16.60 -7.15
N ALA A 32 -6.25 15.58 -6.92
CA ALA A 32 -6.16 14.78 -5.69
C ALA A 32 -4.92 13.87 -5.66
N LEU A 33 -4.43 13.42 -6.81
CA LEU A 33 -3.17 12.67 -6.88
C LEU A 33 -2.00 13.60 -6.57
N ALA A 34 -1.34 13.37 -5.44
CA ALA A 34 -0.27 14.21 -4.92
C ALA A 34 1.12 13.68 -5.30
N TYR A 35 1.34 12.37 -5.12
CA TYR A 35 2.62 11.71 -5.38
C TYR A 35 2.39 10.35 -6.03
N LYS A 36 3.37 9.87 -6.77
CA LYS A 36 3.33 8.52 -7.33
C LYS A 36 4.70 7.86 -7.42
N ALA A 37 4.67 6.54 -7.47
CA ALA A 37 5.79 5.74 -7.91
C ALA A 37 5.31 4.59 -8.81
N THR A 38 6.18 4.12 -9.69
CA THR A 38 5.92 2.96 -10.54
C THR A 38 7.17 2.10 -10.58
N ALA A 39 7.03 0.86 -10.10
CA ALA A 39 8.08 -0.13 -10.05
C ALA A 39 7.85 -1.21 -11.13
N PHE A 40 8.93 -1.73 -11.68
CA PHE A 40 8.94 -2.64 -12.83
C PHE A 40 9.85 -3.84 -12.56
N ASP A 41 9.38 -5.03 -12.88
CA ASP A 41 10.22 -6.19 -13.14
C ASP A 41 10.67 -6.09 -14.61
N ILE A 42 11.96 -5.84 -14.82
CA ILE A 42 12.52 -5.64 -16.17
C ILE A 42 13.21 -6.94 -16.62
N THR A 43 13.60 -7.78 -15.68
CA THR A 43 14.34 -9.01 -15.94
C THR A 43 13.45 -10.25 -16.02
N ASP A 44 12.15 -10.12 -15.74
CA ASP A 44 11.14 -11.19 -15.74
C ASP A 44 11.55 -12.32 -14.78
N ASP A 45 12.01 -11.93 -13.58
CA ASP A 45 12.48 -12.84 -12.53
C ASP A 45 11.55 -12.91 -11.31
N GLY A 46 10.43 -12.20 -11.37
CA GLY A 46 9.44 -12.03 -10.32
C GLY A 46 9.82 -11.00 -9.26
N LYS A 47 10.89 -10.23 -9.46
CA LYS A 47 11.30 -9.14 -8.57
C LYS A 47 11.30 -7.81 -9.32
N LEU A 48 10.94 -6.77 -8.57
CA LEU A 48 10.99 -5.41 -9.10
C LEU A 48 12.45 -4.95 -9.13
N ASP A 49 12.93 -4.59 -10.32
CA ASP A 49 14.31 -4.19 -10.59
C ASP A 49 14.50 -2.68 -10.54
N TRP A 50 13.46 -1.94 -10.94
CA TRP A 50 13.56 -0.52 -11.18
C TRP A 50 12.30 0.22 -10.76
N VAL A 51 12.46 1.49 -10.39
CA VAL A 51 11.35 2.34 -9.96
C VAL A 51 11.57 3.78 -10.38
N MET A 52 10.49 4.40 -10.86
CA MET A 52 10.35 5.85 -10.91
C MET A 52 9.55 6.28 -9.67
N ALA A 53 10.06 7.20 -8.87
CA ALA A 53 9.38 7.69 -7.66
C ALA A 53 9.50 9.21 -7.57
N ASP A 54 8.41 9.86 -7.13
CA ASP A 54 8.44 11.22 -6.61
C ASP A 54 9.08 11.27 -5.20
N ASP A 55 8.95 12.39 -4.50
CA ASP A 55 9.35 12.57 -3.09
C ASP A 55 8.43 11.75 -2.18
N MET A 56 8.86 10.54 -1.85
CA MET A 56 8.05 9.53 -1.15
C MET A 56 8.03 9.78 0.35
N ASN A 57 9.12 10.30 0.92
CA ASN A 57 9.24 10.57 2.35
C ASN A 57 8.79 11.99 2.73
N GLN A 58 8.49 12.84 1.74
CA GLN A 58 8.08 14.24 1.87
C GLN A 58 9.13 15.13 2.54
N ASP A 59 10.42 14.87 2.32
CA ASP A 59 11.52 15.70 2.81
C ASP A 59 11.86 16.88 1.88
N GLY A 60 11.21 16.96 0.72
CA GLY A 60 11.39 17.99 -0.30
C GLY A 60 12.48 17.68 -1.32
N ILE A 61 13.10 16.50 -1.27
CA ILE A 61 14.22 16.11 -2.14
C ILE A 61 13.93 14.76 -2.79
N VAL A 62 13.76 14.75 -4.11
CA VAL A 62 13.64 13.49 -4.87
C VAL A 62 15.02 12.84 -5.05
N ASP A 63 15.28 11.75 -4.34
CA ASP A 63 16.59 11.10 -4.34
C ASP A 63 16.58 9.56 -4.41
N THR A 64 17.68 8.92 -4.02
CA THR A 64 17.81 7.46 -3.99
C THR A 64 17.07 6.80 -2.83
N VAL A 65 16.83 7.51 -1.74
CA VAL A 65 16.06 7.05 -0.58
C VAL A 65 14.60 6.85 -0.98
N ASP A 66 14.01 7.78 -1.74
CA ASP A 66 12.64 7.64 -2.24
C ASP A 66 12.47 6.42 -3.12
N ARG A 67 13.40 6.22 -4.06
CA ARG A 67 13.40 5.06 -4.96
C ARG A 67 13.52 3.77 -4.15
N GLN A 68 14.46 3.70 -3.21
CA GLN A 68 14.62 2.51 -2.38
C GLN A 68 13.36 2.24 -1.54
N MET A 69 12.74 3.28 -0.98
CA MET A 69 11.53 3.16 -0.19
C MET A 69 10.35 2.65 -1.02
N ALA A 70 10.13 3.24 -2.19
CA ALA A 70 9.09 2.83 -3.12
C ALA A 70 9.31 1.39 -3.62
N LEU A 71 10.54 1.03 -3.98
CA LEU A 71 10.88 -0.31 -4.47
C LEU A 71 10.65 -1.39 -3.41
N GLU A 72 11.17 -1.19 -2.19
CA GLU A 72 10.99 -2.15 -1.10
C GLU A 72 9.52 -2.29 -0.69
N PHE A 73 8.76 -1.20 -0.75
CA PHE A 73 7.34 -1.22 -0.42
C PHE A 73 6.51 -1.92 -1.50
N ALA A 74 6.78 -1.63 -2.77
CA ALA A 74 6.16 -2.31 -3.90
C ALA A 74 6.49 -3.81 -3.90
N GLN A 75 7.73 -4.19 -3.60
CA GLN A 75 8.11 -5.61 -3.48
C GLN A 75 7.37 -6.30 -2.33
N LEU A 76 7.18 -5.61 -1.20
CA LEU A 76 6.41 -6.16 -0.08
C LEU A 76 4.92 -6.30 -0.42
N PHE A 77 4.36 -5.40 -1.23
CA PHE A 77 2.98 -5.51 -1.71
C PHE A 77 2.76 -6.81 -2.49
N LEU A 78 3.73 -7.25 -3.30
CA LEU A 78 3.62 -8.50 -4.07
C LEU A 78 3.46 -9.74 -3.18
N ALA A 79 3.92 -9.70 -1.93
CA ALA A 79 3.73 -10.79 -0.98
C ALA A 79 2.27 -10.98 -0.54
N PHE A 80 1.36 -10.05 -0.86
CA PHE A 80 -0.07 -10.27 -0.70
C PHE A 80 -0.68 -11.15 -1.79
N GLU A 81 0.04 -11.43 -2.88
CA GLU A 81 -0.51 -12.11 -4.07
C GLU A 81 -1.79 -11.45 -4.61
N TRP A 82 -1.90 -10.13 -4.41
CA TRP A 82 -3.08 -9.33 -4.77
C TRP A 82 -2.83 -8.49 -6.04
N PHE A 83 -2.87 -9.13 -7.21
CA PHE A 83 -2.62 -8.48 -8.49
C PHE A 83 -3.65 -8.90 -9.55
N SER A 84 -3.73 -8.06 -10.59
CA SER A 84 -4.61 -8.27 -11.75
C SER A 84 -3.90 -9.17 -12.76
N VAL A 85 -4.55 -10.26 -13.18
CA VAL A 85 -4.03 -11.21 -14.20
C VAL A 85 -4.65 -10.89 -15.56
N ASP A 86 -5.94 -11.20 -15.73
CA ASP A 86 -6.60 -11.07 -17.04
C ASP A 86 -7.11 -9.66 -17.38
N ALA A 87 -7.61 -8.93 -16.37
CA ALA A 87 -8.28 -7.65 -16.55
C ALA A 87 -7.45 -6.53 -15.91
N PRO A 88 -6.90 -5.57 -16.68
CA PRO A 88 -6.04 -4.54 -16.12
C PRO A 88 -6.75 -3.72 -15.05
N PHE A 89 -6.07 -3.56 -13.89
CA PHE A 89 -6.53 -2.75 -12.76
C PHE A 89 -7.82 -3.25 -12.09
N ASP A 90 -8.21 -4.52 -12.28
CA ASP A 90 -9.38 -5.08 -11.61
C ASP A 90 -9.13 -5.29 -10.12
N LYS A 91 -7.89 -5.46 -9.67
CA LYS A 91 -7.54 -5.54 -8.25
C LYS A 91 -6.66 -4.39 -7.80
N TYR A 92 -6.96 -3.86 -6.63
CA TYR A 92 -6.12 -2.86 -5.97
C TYR A 92 -6.24 -2.92 -4.45
N LEU A 93 -5.24 -2.38 -3.78
CA LEU A 93 -5.22 -2.19 -2.33
C LEU A 93 -5.34 -0.69 -2.04
N LYS A 94 -6.33 -0.32 -1.23
CA LYS A 94 -6.45 1.03 -0.65
C LYS A 94 -5.91 1.01 0.78
N VAL A 95 -4.94 1.88 1.07
CA VAL A 95 -4.29 1.99 2.39
C VAL A 95 -4.50 3.39 2.95
N PHE A 96 -4.83 3.50 4.22
CA PHE A 96 -4.90 4.78 4.90
C PHE A 96 -4.56 4.65 6.38
N ALA A 97 -3.97 5.70 6.92
CA ALA A 97 -3.66 5.82 8.33
C ALA A 97 -4.53 6.89 8.99
N GLY A 98 -5.05 6.58 10.18
CA GLY A 98 -5.84 7.51 10.98
C GLY A 98 -5.17 7.78 12.31
N ASP A 99 -5.14 9.06 12.68
CA ASP A 99 -4.74 9.59 13.99
C ASP A 99 -6.01 10.10 14.68
N PHE A 100 -6.53 9.32 15.64
CA PHE A 100 -7.80 9.60 16.32
C PHE A 100 -7.64 10.45 17.57
N ASP A 101 -6.46 10.44 18.19
CA ASP A 101 -6.16 11.26 19.37
C ASP A 101 -5.46 12.59 19.02
N ASN A 102 -5.13 12.80 17.74
CA ASN A 102 -4.55 13.99 17.14
C ASN A 102 -3.19 14.36 17.75
N ASN A 103 -2.39 13.35 18.08
CA ASN A 103 -1.06 13.52 18.65
C ASN A 103 0.07 13.52 17.58
N GLY A 104 -0.28 13.34 16.30
CA GLY A 104 0.64 13.24 15.16
C GLY A 104 1.18 11.83 14.92
N ILE A 105 0.76 10.84 15.70
CA ILE A 105 1.15 9.43 15.62
C ILE A 105 -0.09 8.63 15.23
N PRO A 106 -0.08 7.94 14.08
CA PRO A 106 -1.24 7.16 13.66
C PRO A 106 -1.58 6.03 14.64
N ASP A 107 -2.83 6.03 15.08
CA ASP A 107 -3.42 4.96 15.87
C ASP A 107 -3.69 3.73 15.02
N THR A 108 -3.98 3.91 13.73
CA THR A 108 -4.36 2.81 12.85
C THR A 108 -3.78 2.92 11.46
N VAL A 109 -3.51 1.76 10.87
CA VAL A 109 -3.31 1.59 9.43
C VAL A 109 -4.30 0.55 8.93
N ARG A 110 -5.14 0.94 7.97
CA ARG A 110 -6.19 0.07 7.40
C ARG A 110 -5.85 -0.27 5.96
N LEU A 111 -5.98 -1.55 5.63
CA LEU A 111 -5.73 -2.14 4.32
C LEU A 111 -7.07 -2.67 3.80
N HIS A 112 -7.54 -2.11 2.70
CA HIS A 112 -8.78 -2.50 2.04
C HIS A 112 -8.47 -3.11 0.68
N PHE A 113 -8.70 -4.41 0.54
CA PHE A 113 -8.44 -5.16 -0.69
C PHE A 113 -9.69 -5.12 -1.56
N HIS A 114 -9.58 -4.49 -2.72
CA HIS A 114 -10.70 -4.25 -3.62
C HIS A 114 -10.55 -5.00 -4.94
N GLN A 115 -11.68 -5.47 -5.47
CA GLN A 115 -11.81 -5.99 -6.82
C GLN A 115 -12.97 -5.29 -7.57
N GLY A 116 -12.69 -4.77 -8.76
CA GLY A 116 -13.59 -4.10 -9.69
C GLY A 116 -12.96 -2.87 -10.35
N ASP A 117 -13.38 -2.60 -11.59
CA ASP A 117 -12.80 -1.63 -12.54
C ASP A 117 -13.03 -0.14 -12.18
N GLY A 118 -13.38 0.17 -10.93
CA GLY A 118 -14.08 1.41 -10.58
C GLY A 118 -13.55 2.18 -9.37
N VAL A 119 -14.34 3.16 -8.95
CA VAL A 119 -14.10 3.92 -7.72
C VAL A 119 -14.22 2.99 -6.51
N ALA A 120 -13.34 3.15 -5.53
CA ALA A 120 -13.43 2.43 -4.26
C ALA A 120 -14.77 2.68 -3.58
N ARG A 121 -15.53 1.59 -3.49
CA ARG A 121 -16.88 1.51 -2.95
C ARG A 121 -17.00 0.19 -2.17
N ASP A 122 -17.94 0.14 -1.24
CA ASP A 122 -18.12 -1.03 -0.37
C ASP A 122 -18.43 -2.32 -1.15
N ASP A 123 -19.04 -2.21 -2.33
CA ASP A 123 -19.33 -3.34 -3.23
C ASP A 123 -18.09 -3.94 -3.90
N THR A 124 -17.01 -3.16 -4.02
CA THR A 124 -15.71 -3.64 -4.53
C THR A 124 -14.82 -4.20 -3.43
N LEU A 125 -15.17 -4.04 -2.14
CA LEU A 125 -14.34 -4.52 -1.04
C LEU A 125 -14.47 -6.03 -0.89
N VAL A 126 -13.35 -6.74 -1.04
CA VAL A 126 -13.29 -8.20 -0.90
C VAL A 126 -12.99 -8.58 0.55
N TYR A 127 -11.92 -8.02 1.12
CA TYR A 127 -11.58 -8.18 2.53
C TYR A 127 -10.74 -7.00 3.04
N SER A 128 -10.56 -6.95 4.35
CA SER A 128 -9.78 -5.90 5.01
C SER A 128 -8.84 -6.48 6.06
N ALA A 129 -7.68 -5.84 6.21
CA ALA A 129 -6.78 -6.02 7.33
C ALA A 129 -6.52 -4.67 8.01
N ALA A 130 -6.13 -4.69 9.27
CA ALA A 130 -5.82 -3.47 10.01
C ALA A 130 -4.78 -3.72 11.09
N VAL A 131 -4.00 -2.68 11.35
CA VAL A 131 -3.08 -2.59 12.48
C VAL A 131 -3.58 -1.48 13.40
N TYR A 132 -3.61 -1.75 14.70
CA TYR A 132 -3.91 -0.80 15.75
C TYR A 132 -2.68 -0.64 16.64
N SER A 133 -2.25 0.60 16.83
CA SER A 133 -1.25 1.05 17.80
C SER A 133 -1.97 1.51 19.07
N ASP A 134 -1.30 1.46 20.21
CA ASP A 134 -1.77 2.03 21.49
C ASP A 134 -1.40 3.52 21.63
N GLY A 135 -1.09 4.18 20.51
CA GLY A 135 -0.78 5.62 20.46
C GLY A 135 0.59 5.99 21.04
N ASN A 136 1.42 5.03 21.48
CA ASN A 136 2.70 5.34 22.13
C ASN A 136 3.90 5.48 21.16
N GLY A 137 3.68 5.31 19.85
CA GLY A 137 4.72 5.38 18.82
C GLY A 137 5.70 4.20 18.79
N LEU A 138 5.48 3.14 19.58
CA LEU A 138 6.35 1.95 19.68
C LEU A 138 5.87 0.77 18.82
N GLY A 139 4.74 0.92 18.12
CA GLY A 139 4.30 0.02 17.05
C GLY A 139 2.96 -0.68 17.30
N ALA A 140 2.59 -1.53 16.35
CA ALA A 140 1.35 -2.30 16.32
C ALA A 140 1.09 -3.12 17.59
N SER A 141 0.11 -2.73 18.40
CA SER A 141 -0.34 -3.50 19.58
C SER A 141 -1.21 -4.70 19.17
N VAL A 142 -2.06 -4.53 18.16
CA VAL A 142 -2.99 -5.56 17.66
C VAL A 142 -3.09 -5.49 16.14
N SER A 143 -3.25 -6.64 15.48
CA SER A 143 -3.56 -6.71 14.05
C SER A 143 -4.79 -7.59 13.80
N ILE A 144 -5.70 -7.11 12.96
CA ILE A 144 -6.81 -7.88 12.40
C ILE A 144 -6.42 -8.25 10.97
N HIS A 145 -6.46 -9.54 10.66
CA HIS A 145 -6.01 -10.08 9.39
C HIS A 145 -6.79 -11.34 9.07
N GLN A 146 -6.84 -11.67 7.79
CA GLN A 146 -7.27 -12.96 7.27
C GLN A 146 -6.05 -13.59 6.58
N ASP A 147 -6.29 -14.51 5.66
CA ASP A 147 -5.31 -14.99 4.68
C ASP A 147 -5.03 -13.83 3.71
N VAL A 148 -4.07 -12.97 4.07
CA VAL A 148 -3.78 -11.75 3.30
C VAL A 148 -2.74 -12.01 2.22
N ASN A 149 -1.91 -13.04 2.38
CA ASN A 149 -0.98 -13.50 1.36
C ASN A 149 -1.62 -14.45 0.35
N ASN A 150 -2.91 -14.78 0.54
CA ASN A 150 -3.71 -15.64 -0.33
C ASN A 150 -3.13 -17.06 -0.50
N ASP A 151 -2.45 -17.58 0.52
CA ASP A 151 -1.81 -18.92 0.50
C ASP A 151 -2.75 -20.06 0.94
N GLY A 152 -4.00 -19.72 1.30
CA GLY A 152 -5.04 -20.63 1.77
C GLY A 152 -5.03 -20.89 3.27
N LYS A 153 -4.20 -20.18 4.05
CA LYS A 153 -4.10 -20.34 5.51
C LYS A 153 -4.14 -18.98 6.19
N VAL A 154 -4.72 -18.98 7.40
CA VAL A 154 -4.61 -17.85 8.32
C VAL A 154 -3.57 -18.20 9.37
N ASP A 155 -2.37 -17.64 9.25
CA ASP A 155 -1.26 -17.98 10.13
C ASP A 155 -0.41 -16.76 10.54
N ARG A 156 0.77 -17.04 11.09
CA ARG A 156 1.67 -15.99 11.58
C ARG A 156 2.24 -15.14 10.45
N GLN A 157 2.43 -15.70 9.26
CA GLN A 157 2.97 -14.99 8.10
C GLN A 157 2.07 -13.82 7.72
N ASP A 158 0.75 -14.02 7.74
CA ASP A 158 -0.24 -12.95 7.54
C ASP A 158 -0.09 -11.83 8.56
N THR A 159 0.00 -12.18 9.85
CA THR A 159 0.19 -11.20 10.93
C THR A 159 1.45 -10.37 10.70
N GLU A 160 2.58 -11.02 10.43
CA GLU A 160 3.86 -10.33 10.27
C GLU A 160 3.91 -9.52 8.97
N LEU A 161 3.27 -9.98 7.89
CA LEU A 161 3.16 -9.26 6.64
C LEU A 161 2.37 -7.96 6.81
N VAL A 162 1.18 -8.02 7.41
CA VAL A 162 0.34 -6.83 7.68
C VAL A 162 1.08 -5.82 8.55
N LYS A 163 1.79 -6.27 9.60
CA LYS A 163 2.57 -5.39 10.49
C LYS A 163 3.75 -4.74 9.77
N GLN A 164 4.54 -5.51 9.02
CA GLN A 164 5.67 -4.98 8.26
C GLN A 164 5.21 -3.98 7.20
N PHE A 165 4.11 -4.30 6.52
CA PHE A 165 3.53 -3.44 5.50
C PHE A 165 3.05 -2.11 6.09
N ALA A 166 2.28 -2.16 7.19
CA ALA A 166 1.83 -0.98 7.89
C ALA A 166 3.01 -0.11 8.39
N ALA A 167 4.03 -0.73 9.00
CA ALA A 167 5.21 -0.01 9.49
C ALA A 167 5.99 0.69 8.37
N ARG A 168 6.06 0.09 7.17
CA ARG A 168 6.69 0.73 6.01
C ARG A 168 5.81 1.83 5.42
N PHE A 169 4.51 1.62 5.33
CA PHE A 169 3.57 2.63 4.87
C PHE A 169 3.68 3.94 5.68
N LEU A 170 3.81 3.82 7.00
CA LEU A 170 3.97 4.97 7.90
C LEU A 170 5.22 5.80 7.63
N LYS A 171 6.26 5.25 6.97
CA LYS A 171 7.47 6.01 6.61
C LYS A 171 7.24 7.01 5.48
N PHE A 172 6.16 6.88 4.71
CA PHE A 172 5.78 7.87 3.69
C PHE A 172 5.17 9.13 4.30
N SER A 173 4.93 9.17 5.62
CA SER A 173 4.25 10.28 6.30
C SER A 173 2.88 10.61 5.69
N TRP A 174 2.19 9.59 5.12
CA TRP A 174 0.89 9.73 4.45
C TRP A 174 -0.26 9.42 5.42
N VAL A 175 -0.46 10.31 6.38
CA VAL A 175 -1.46 10.17 7.45
C VAL A 175 -2.62 11.13 7.19
N ASP A 176 -3.85 10.67 7.42
CA ASP A 176 -5.00 11.57 7.44
C ASP A 176 -4.95 12.40 8.74
N SER A 177 -4.47 13.63 8.65
CA SER A 177 -4.58 14.63 9.71
C SER A 177 -5.82 15.46 9.43
N GLU A 178 -6.78 15.53 10.37
CA GLU A 178 -8.06 16.24 10.18
C GLU A 178 -7.97 17.77 9.91
N HIS A 179 -6.78 18.36 9.73
CA HIS A 179 -6.62 19.81 9.68
C HIS A 179 -5.66 20.26 8.56
N CYS A 180 -6.18 21.05 7.61
CA CYS A 180 -5.40 22.11 6.94
C CYS A 180 -5.24 23.31 7.87
#